data_AF-A0A7C1LV99-F1
#
_entry.id   AF-A0A7C1LV99-F1
#
_cell.length_a   1.000
_cell.length_b   1.000
_cell.length_c   1.000
_cell.angle_alpha   90.00
_cell.angle_beta   90.00
_cell.angle_gamma   90.00
#
_symmetry.space_group_name_H-M   'P 1'
#
loop_
_entity.id
_entity.type
_entity.pdbx_description
1 polymer ?
#
loop_
_entity_poly.entity_id
_entity_poly.type
_entity_poly.pdbx_seq_one_letter_code
_entity_poly.pdbx_strand_id
1 'polypeptide(L)' 'MRINLSKRKIKDPFVGKVEELSGQNLLACYQCGKCSAGCPAIAEMDILPNQIIRYAQLGLKDELMRSKSIWICASC' A
#
# COMPACT_ATOMS: atom_id res chain seq x y z
N MET A 1 -14.64 -1.48 4.96
CA MET A 1 -14.53 -0.72 3.70
C MET A 1 -15.09 -1.57 2.56
N ARG A 2 -16.06 -1.08 1.79
CA ARG A 2 -16.53 -1.74 0.56
C ARG A 2 -15.98 -0.96 -0.63
N ILE A 3 -15.31 -1.64 -1.55
CA ILE A 3 -14.76 -1.03 -2.77
C ILE A 3 -15.25 -1.76 -4.00
N ASN A 4 -15.41 -1.03 -5.10
CA ASN A 4 -15.66 -1.62 -6.41
C ASN A 4 -14.32 -1.99 -7.05
N LEU A 5 -14.08 -3.30 -7.20
CA LEU A 5 -12.90 -3.80 -7.91
C LEU A 5 -13.15 -3.71 -9.42
N SER A 6 -12.33 -2.92 -10.10
CA SER A 6 -12.38 -2.78 -11.55
C SER A 6 -10.97 -2.80 -12.15
N LYS A 7 -10.85 -3.25 -13.39
CA LYS A 7 -9.58 -3.21 -14.13
C LYS A 7 -9.01 -1.79 -14.23
N ARG A 8 -9.88 -0.77 -14.27
CA ARG A 8 -9.49 0.64 -14.32
C ARG A 8 -8.73 1.07 -13.07
N LYS A 9 -9.19 0.67 -11.89
CA LYS A 9 -8.53 0.97 -10.60
C LYS A 9 -7.14 0.35 -10.49
N ILE A 10 -6.98 -0.90 -10.95
CA ILE A 10 -5.70 -1.62 -10.89
C ILE A 10 -4.70 -1.05 -11.92
N LYS A 11 -5.19 -0.55 -13.06
CA LYS A 11 -4.36 0.11 -14.10
C LYS A 11 -4.32 1.63 -13.95
N ASP A 12 -4.60 2.15 -12.76
CA ASP A 12 -4.59 3.59 -12.53
C ASP A 12 -3.16 4.14 -12.69
N PRO A 13 -2.96 5.33 -13.29
CA PRO A 13 -1.63 5.94 -13.43
C PRO A 13 -0.86 6.06 -12.11
N PHE A 14 -1.56 6.17 -10.98
CA PHE A 14 -0.94 6.14 -9.67
C PHE A 14 -0.17 4.85 -9.40
N VAL A 15 -0.74 3.68 -9.77
CA VAL A 15 -0.09 2.37 -9.60
C VAL A 15 1.22 2.35 -10.38
N GLY A 16 1.17 2.76 -11.65
CA GLY A 16 2.37 2.84 -12.50
C GLY A 16 3.41 3.81 -11.96
N LYS A 17 2.99 4.95 -11.38
CA LYS A 17 3.92 5.91 -10.79
C LYS A 17 4.63 5.36 -9.55
N VAL A 18 3.95 4.57 -8.73
CA VAL A 18 4.57 3.90 -7.57
C VAL A 18 5.60 2.88 -8.03
N GLU A 19 5.31 2.07 -9.06
CA GLU A 19 6.29 1.12 -9.63
C GLU A 19 7.50 1.85 -10.22
N GLU A 20 7.28 2.93 -10.98
CA GLU A 20 8.33 3.76 -11.56
C GLU A 20 9.28 4.33 -10.49
N LEU A 21 8.73 4.94 -9.44
CA LEU A 21 9.53 5.57 -8.39
C LEU A 21 10.23 4.57 -7.46
N SER A 22 9.62 3.40 -7.22
CA SER A 22 10.19 2.38 -6.34
C SER A 22 11.13 1.40 -7.05
N GLY A 23 11.04 1.28 -8.38
CA GLY A 23 11.71 0.24 -9.16
C GLY A 23 11.23 -1.18 -8.83
N GLN A 24 10.07 -1.33 -8.19
CA GLN A 24 9.52 -2.61 -7.75
C GLN A 24 8.26 -2.98 -8.53
N ASN A 25 8.04 -4.29 -8.74
CA ASN A 25 6.76 -4.82 -9.20
C ASN A 25 5.77 -4.84 -8.04
N LEU A 26 4.89 -3.84 -7.99
CA LEU A 26 3.91 -3.66 -6.92
C LEU A 26 2.87 -4.78 -6.92
N LEU A 27 2.51 -5.31 -8.11
CA LEU A 27 1.54 -6.38 -8.27
C LEU A 27 2.07 -7.77 -7.89
N ALA A 28 3.38 -7.92 -7.65
CA ALA A 28 3.97 -9.17 -7.17
C ALA A 28 3.58 -9.51 -5.72
N CYS A 29 3.18 -8.51 -4.92
CA CYS A 29 2.77 -8.75 -3.53
C CYS A 29 1.45 -9.54 -3.46
N TYR A 30 1.51 -10.75 -2.91
CA TYR A 30 0.34 -11.63 -2.71
C TYR A 30 -0.32 -11.49 -1.32
N GLN A 31 0.05 -10.48 -0.52
CA GLN A 31 -0.54 -10.20 0.80
C GLN A 31 -0.32 -11.27 1.91
N CYS A 32 0.90 -11.83 2.09
CA CYS A 32 1.14 -12.75 3.23
C CYS A 32 1.19 -12.09 4.60
N GLY A 33 1.37 -10.76 4.68
CA GLY A 33 1.43 -10.05 5.97
C GLY A 33 2.75 -10.14 6.73
N LYS A 34 3.81 -10.77 6.19
CA LYS A 34 5.13 -10.82 6.86
C LYS A 34 5.67 -9.43 7.23
N CYS A 35 5.52 -8.45 6.35
CA CYS A 35 5.94 -7.06 6.61
C CYS A 35 5.20 -6.44 7.81
N SER A 36 3.91 -6.76 7.99
CA SER A 36 3.14 -6.30 9.14
C SER A 36 3.59 -7.01 10.41
N ALA A 37 3.76 -8.34 10.37
CA ALA A 37 4.22 -9.10 11.53
C ALA A 37 5.61 -8.68 12.04
N GLY A 38 6.50 -8.26 11.12
CA GLY A 38 7.85 -7.80 11.47
C GLY A 38 7.97 -6.31 11.81
N CYS A 39 6.91 -5.51 11.68
CA CYS A 39 7.00 -4.07 11.83
C CYS A 39 7.07 -3.66 13.32
N PRO A 40 8.15 -2.97 13.77
CA PRO A 40 8.28 -2.55 15.16
C PRO A 40 7.35 -1.38 15.52
N ALA A 41 6.95 -0.57 14.55
CA ALA A 41 6.14 0.63 14.74
C ALA A 41 4.63 0.40 14.54
N ILE A 42 4.19 -0.86 14.50
CA ILE A 42 2.82 -1.20 14.09
C ILE A 42 1.74 -0.62 15.02
N ALA A 43 2.06 -0.41 16.31
CA ALA A 43 1.15 0.18 17.29
C ALA A 43 0.78 1.63 16.96
N GLU A 44 1.65 2.36 16.25
CA GLU A 44 1.43 3.76 15.88
C GLU A 44 0.70 3.91 14.55
N MET A 45 0.59 2.84 13.76
CA MET A 45 0.04 2.82 12.41
C MET A 45 -1.51 2.73 12.41
N ASP A 46 -2.18 3.45 11.50
CA ASP A 46 -3.64 3.34 11.30
C ASP A 46 -4.04 2.25 10.30
N ILE A 47 -3.14 1.93 9.36
CA ILE A 47 -3.20 0.75 8.51
C ILE A 47 -1.85 0.02 8.52
N LEU A 48 -1.89 -1.30 8.43
CA LEU A 48 -0.70 -2.13 8.51
C LEU A 48 0.15 -2.04 7.22
N PRO A 49 1.47 -2.32 7.26
CA PRO A 49 2.33 -2.26 6.08
C PRO A 49 1.81 -3.05 4.87
N ASN A 50 1.29 -4.26 5.06
CA ASN A 50 0.72 -5.03 3.95
C ASN A 50 -0.53 -4.37 3.35
N GLN A 51 -1.32 -3.67 4.18
CA GLN A 51 -2.50 -2.94 3.74
C GLN A 51 -2.13 -1.69 2.94
N ILE A 52 -1.04 -0.99 3.30
CA ILE A 52 -0.49 0.11 2.48
C ILE A 52 -0.21 -0.40 1.05
N ILE A 53 0.51 -1.51 0.93
CA ILE A 53 0.79 -2.13 -0.37
C ILE A 53 -0.50 -2.52 -1.09
N ARG A 54 -1.48 -3.08 -0.37
CA ARG A 54 -2.77 -3.45 -0.97
C ARG A 54 -3.53 -2.25 -1.52
N TYR A 55 -3.51 -1.13 -0.80
CA TYR A 55 -4.20 0.09 -1.22
C TYR A 55 -3.51 0.68 -2.44
N ALA A 56 -2.18 0.60 -2.48
CA ALA A 56 -1.40 1.00 -3.64
C ALA A 56 -1.75 0.14 -4.87
N GLN A 57 -1.78 -1.19 -4.73
CA GLN A 57 -2.19 -2.12 -5.81
C GLN A 57 -3.59 -1.85 -6.37
N LEU A 58 -4.48 -1.31 -5.54
CA LEU A 58 -5.88 -1.06 -5.89
C LEU A 58 -6.14 0.38 -6.38
N GLY A 59 -5.09 1.18 -6.56
CA GLY A 59 -5.23 2.57 -6.99
C GLY A 59 -5.97 3.44 -5.97
N LEU A 60 -5.91 3.12 -4.67
CA LEU A 60 -6.59 3.86 -3.60
C LEU A 60 -5.72 5.00 -3.08
N LYS A 61 -5.25 5.86 -4.00
CA LYS A 61 -4.37 6.99 -3.70
C LYS A 61 -4.92 7.88 -2.58
N ASP A 62 -6.19 8.28 -2.68
CA ASP A 62 -6.76 9.23 -1.71
C ASP A 62 -6.85 8.65 -0.30
N GLU A 63 -7.07 7.34 -0.16
CA GLU A 63 -7.04 6.66 1.14
C GLU A 63 -5.62 6.60 1.72
N LEU A 64 -4.62 6.33 0.87
CA LEU A 64 -3.22 6.35 1.28
C LEU A 64 -2.78 7.74 1.74
N MET A 65 -3.15 8.79 1.00
CA MET A 65 -2.79 10.16 1.35
C MET A 65 -3.47 10.65 2.64
N ARG A 66 -4.58 10.03 3.05
CA ARG A 66 -5.24 10.29 4.33
C ARG A 66 -4.65 9.50 5.49
N SER A 67 -3.96 8.39 5.21
CA SER A 67 -3.39 7.53 6.24
C SER A 67 -2.14 8.15 6.87
N LYS A 68 -2.00 8.02 8.19
CA LYS A 68 -0.75 8.38 8.89
C LYS A 68 0.36 7.36 8.66
N SER A 69 0.03 6.08 8.44
CA SER A 69 1.01 5.00 8.34
C SER A 69 2.09 5.21 7.29
N ILE A 70 1.79 5.88 6.17
CA ILE A 70 2.79 6.15 5.11
C ILE A 70 3.93 7.06 5.60
N TRP A 71 3.70 7.85 6.67
CA TRP A 71 4.69 8.73 7.29
C TRP A 71 5.37 8.12 8.53
N ILE A 72 4.86 6.99 9.01
CA ILE A 72 5.38 6.30 10.22
C ILE A 72 6.47 5.30 9.85
N CYS A 73 6.48 4.81 8.60
CA CYS A 73 7.51 3.90 8.13
C CYS A 73 8.91 4.49 8.31
N ALA A 74 9.73 3.86 9.15
CA ALA A 74 11.11 4.29 9.43
C ALA A 74 12.15 3.68 8.47
N SER A 75 11.71 2.87 7.49
CA SER A 75 12.60 2.15 6.55
C SER A 75 13.71 1.35 7.25
N CYS A 76 13.36 0.70 8.37
CA CYS A 76 14.25 -0.15 9.16
C CYS A 76 14.58 -1.49 8.50
#